data_AF-A0AA88LGE6-F1
#
_entry.id   AF-A0AA88LGE6-F1
#
_cell.length_a   1.000
_cell.length_b   1.000
_cell.length_c   1.000
_cell.angle_alpha   90.00
_cell.angle_beta   90.00
_cell.angle_gamma   90.00
#
_symmetry.space_group_name_H-M   'P 1'
#
loop_
_entity.id
_entity.type
_entity.pdbx_description
1 polymer ?
#
loop_
_entity_poly.entity_id
_entity_poly.type
_entity_poly.pdbx_seq_one_letter_code
_entity_poly.pdbx_strand_id
1 'polypeptide(L)'
;MYRTKQLVSSILPLTPSCGTEKLVTFLTRTGEAVRCLSAPPPPPTANALAAEPFLNGSSSTYVEEMYNAWLMDPKSVHSSWDAFFKSATAGAEPGAAYTRPPSLGSLKPNEVPISALVPYLSQEQGLGAPQVNEKTIDDHLAVQAIIRSYQIRGHHLAALDPLGINQADLDSSLPPELQYSSYNLDEKDMNRVFKLPATTFIGGKERQLPLKDILSRLENAYCRHIGVEFMFINSLEQCNWIRQKFETPGITKFDNETKRLILARLVRATGFEAFLAKKWTSEKRFGLEGCEMLIPAMKTVIDKSSELGVESIIMGMPHRGRLNVLANVCRKPLEQIFCQFAGLDAADD
;
A
#
# COMPACT_ATOMS: atom_id res chain seq x y z
N MET A 1 -22.20 42.49 26.07
CA MET A 1 -22.07 43.96 26.12
C MET A 1 -20.60 44.30 26.42
N TYR A 2 -20.02 45.26 25.67
CA TYR A 2 -18.67 45.88 25.80
C TYR A 2 -17.44 44.98 25.48
N ARG A 3 -16.72 45.14 24.35
CA ARG A 3 -15.65 46.13 23.99
C ARG A 3 -14.51 46.15 25.03
N THR A 4 -13.19 46.13 24.76
CA THR A 4 -12.28 46.29 23.60
C THR A 4 -10.84 46.19 24.14
N LYS A 5 -9.84 45.76 23.34
CA LYS A 5 -8.40 46.20 23.25
C LYS A 5 -7.60 45.11 22.50
N GLN A 6 -7.17 45.26 21.24
CA GLN A 6 -5.93 45.93 20.75
C GLN A 6 -4.70 45.64 21.62
N LEU A 7 -3.50 45.26 21.15
CA LEU A 7 -2.78 45.32 19.87
C LEU A 7 -1.51 44.43 20.03
N VAL A 8 -0.81 44.10 18.93
CA VAL A 8 0.63 43.69 18.74
C VAL A 8 0.65 42.66 17.60
N SER A 9 0.75 43.12 16.35
CA SER A 9 1.97 43.32 15.55
C SER A 9 2.57 42.02 14.96
N SER A 10 2.57 41.93 13.64
CA SER A 10 3.74 41.55 12.83
C SER A 10 3.34 41.47 11.36
N ILE A 11 4.30 41.83 10.54
CA ILE A 11 4.24 42.27 9.14
C ILE A 11 4.31 41.06 8.22
N LEU A 12 3.49 41.02 7.16
CA LEU A 12 3.71 40.20 5.96
C LEU A 12 3.27 40.99 4.70
N PRO A 13 3.86 40.69 3.52
CA PRO A 13 4.11 41.68 2.48
C PRO A 13 3.12 41.65 1.31
N LEU A 14 3.29 42.70 0.51
CA LEU A 14 2.59 43.12 -0.70
C LEU A 14 2.35 42.02 -1.74
N THR A 15 1.10 41.97 -2.22
CA THR A 15 0.70 41.41 -3.52
C THR A 15 0.99 42.42 -4.64
N PRO A 16 1.30 41.97 -5.87
CA PRO A 16 1.09 42.78 -7.06
C PRO A 16 -0.08 42.24 -7.89
N SER A 17 -0.96 43.18 -8.23
CA SER A 17 -2.11 43.02 -9.11
C SER A 17 -1.73 43.18 -10.59
N CYS A 18 -2.30 42.28 -11.42
CA CYS A 18 -2.91 42.54 -12.73
C CYS A 18 -2.06 42.99 -13.94
N GLY A 19 -2.27 42.32 -15.09
CA GLY A 19 -2.21 42.97 -16.40
C GLY A 19 -1.66 42.11 -17.56
N THR A 20 -2.55 41.46 -18.31
CA THR A 20 -2.31 40.81 -19.61
C THR A 20 -2.46 41.80 -20.78
N GLU A 21 -1.56 41.75 -21.76
CA GLU A 21 -1.79 41.78 -23.24
C GLU A 21 -0.65 42.46 -24.04
N LYS A 22 -0.11 41.70 -25.02
CA LYS A 22 0.36 42.08 -26.38
C LYS A 22 1.37 43.23 -26.58
N LEU A 23 2.56 42.90 -27.10
CA LEU A 23 3.04 43.36 -28.44
C LEU A 23 4.42 42.78 -28.82
N VAL A 24 4.53 42.40 -30.10
CA VAL A 24 5.68 41.83 -30.80
C VAL A 24 6.50 42.96 -31.46
N THR A 25 7.79 42.67 -31.71
CA THR A 25 8.68 43.22 -32.77
C THR A 25 9.51 44.47 -32.44
N PHE A 26 10.84 44.33 -32.50
CA PHE A 26 11.80 45.19 -33.26
C PHE A 26 13.23 44.61 -33.09
N LEU A 27 13.76 43.90 -34.10
CA LEU A 27 14.64 44.38 -35.19
C LEU A 27 16.14 44.42 -34.85
N THR A 28 16.82 43.53 -35.57
CA THR A 28 18.24 43.45 -35.94
C THR A 28 18.90 44.77 -36.36
N ARG A 29 20.20 44.95 -36.06
CA ARG A 29 21.12 45.71 -36.94
C ARG A 29 22.61 45.43 -36.66
N THR A 30 23.33 45.09 -37.75
CA THR A 30 24.77 45.36 -38.10
C THR A 30 25.88 44.86 -37.16
N GLY A 31 26.95 44.16 -37.56
CA GLY A 31 27.62 43.96 -38.85
C GLY A 31 29.02 44.58 -38.81
N GLU A 32 30.09 43.77 -38.77
CA GLU A 32 31.44 44.07 -39.31
C GLU A 32 32.42 42.88 -39.18
N ALA A 33 33.24 42.69 -40.21
CA ALA A 33 34.24 41.62 -40.34
C ALA A 33 35.65 42.11 -39.96
N VAL A 34 36.40 41.34 -39.16
CA VAL A 34 37.81 41.60 -38.85
C VAL A 34 38.65 40.34 -39.10
N ARG A 35 39.81 40.58 -39.72
CA ARG A 35 40.80 39.64 -40.25
C ARG A 35 41.33 38.63 -39.22
N CYS A 36 41.58 37.41 -39.70
CA CYS A 36 42.27 36.35 -38.97
C CYS A 36 43.74 36.72 -38.66
N LEU A 37 44.06 36.83 -37.37
CA LEU A 37 45.39 36.61 -36.82
C LEU A 37 45.27 35.39 -35.90
N SER A 38 45.93 34.28 -36.24
CA SER A 38 45.95 33.08 -35.40
C SER A 38 46.76 33.36 -34.14
N ALA A 39 46.10 33.34 -32.98
CA ALA A 39 46.75 33.37 -31.67
C ALA A 39 47.51 32.05 -31.40
N PRO A 40 48.62 32.06 -30.62
CA PRO A 40 49.21 30.84 -30.11
C PRO A 40 48.19 30.07 -29.24
N PRO A 41 48.24 28.73 -29.18
CA PRO A 41 47.27 27.95 -28.42
C PRO A 41 47.29 28.36 -26.93
N PRO A 42 46.13 28.36 -26.26
CA PRO A 42 46.03 28.75 -24.85
C PRO A 42 46.86 27.79 -23.97
N PRO A 43 47.38 28.27 -22.83
CA PRO A 43 48.07 27.41 -21.86
C PRO A 43 47.16 26.27 -21.40
N PRO A 44 47.72 25.09 -21.07
CA PRO A 44 46.93 23.93 -20.68
C PRO A 44 46.00 24.30 -19.52
N THR A 45 44.73 23.95 -19.67
CA THR A 45 43.68 24.22 -18.69
C THR A 45 43.99 23.49 -17.38
N ALA A 46 43.56 24.07 -16.25
CA ALA A 46 43.81 23.59 -14.89
C ALA A 46 43.45 22.10 -14.63
N ASN A 47 42.69 21.48 -15.53
CA ASN A 47 42.34 20.06 -15.48
C ASN A 47 43.52 19.11 -15.78
N ALA A 48 44.52 19.54 -16.56
CA ALA A 48 45.69 18.71 -16.88
C ALA A 48 46.59 18.47 -15.64
N LEU A 49 46.77 19.50 -14.80
CA LEU A 49 47.55 19.42 -13.54
C LEU A 49 46.89 18.52 -12.48
N ALA A 50 45.56 18.41 -12.50
CA ALA A 50 44.83 17.55 -11.58
C ALA A 50 45.01 16.05 -11.90
N ALA A 51 45.26 15.72 -13.16
CA ALA A 51 45.40 14.35 -13.61
C ALA A 51 46.80 13.76 -13.30
N GLU A 52 47.81 14.61 -13.13
CA GLU A 52 49.19 14.22 -12.81
C GLU A 52 49.70 14.96 -11.56
N PRO A 53 49.17 14.62 -10.36
CA PRO A 53 49.48 15.36 -9.12
C PRO A 53 50.96 15.29 -8.70
N PHE A 54 51.72 14.36 -9.29
CA PHE A 54 53.17 14.23 -9.07
C PHE A 54 54.00 15.20 -9.92
N LEU A 55 53.42 15.88 -10.92
CA LEU A 55 54.05 16.93 -11.73
C LEU A 55 53.69 18.32 -11.16
N ASN A 56 54.09 18.58 -9.93
CA ASN A 56 53.87 19.88 -9.29
C ASN A 56 55.17 20.68 -9.25
N GLY A 57 55.08 21.98 -8.93
CA GLY A 57 56.25 22.87 -8.93
C GLY A 57 57.35 22.48 -7.94
N SER A 58 57.08 21.60 -6.97
CA SER A 58 58.10 21.13 -6.01
C SER A 58 58.85 19.88 -6.48
N SER A 59 58.32 19.16 -7.48
CA SER A 59 58.94 17.95 -8.06
C SER A 59 59.54 18.17 -9.46
N SER A 60 59.44 19.39 -10.02
CA SER A 60 59.89 19.70 -11.38
C SER A 60 61.37 19.37 -11.61
N THR A 61 62.27 19.76 -10.71
CA THR A 61 63.72 19.49 -10.83
C THR A 61 64.02 17.99 -10.85
N TYR A 62 63.33 17.20 -10.03
CA TYR A 62 63.50 15.75 -10.00
C TYR A 62 63.01 15.09 -11.29
N VAL A 63 61.88 15.54 -11.84
CA VAL A 63 61.35 15.01 -13.10
C VAL A 63 62.25 15.36 -14.28
N GLU A 64 62.81 16.58 -14.30
CA GLU A 64 63.79 17.00 -15.31
C GLU A 64 65.07 16.16 -15.24
N GLU A 65 65.60 15.90 -14.05
CA GLU A 65 66.77 15.01 -13.87
C GLU A 65 66.47 13.58 -14.34
N MET A 66 65.30 13.02 -14.00
CA MET A 66 64.88 11.69 -14.46
C MET A 66 64.68 11.64 -15.98
N TYR A 67 64.14 12.70 -16.59
CA TYR A 67 63.98 12.78 -18.04
C TYR A 67 65.34 12.86 -18.74
N ASN A 68 66.26 13.67 -18.23
CA ASN A 68 67.62 13.78 -18.76
C ASN A 68 68.39 12.45 -18.64
N ALA A 69 68.23 11.74 -17.52
CA ALA A 69 68.80 10.39 -17.35
C ALA A 69 68.19 9.38 -18.34
N TRP A 70 66.87 9.43 -18.55
CA TRP A 70 66.15 8.57 -19.50
C TRP A 70 66.56 8.82 -20.96
N LEU A 71 66.84 10.07 -21.35
CA LEU A 71 67.36 10.41 -22.68
C LEU A 71 68.74 9.82 -22.96
N MET A 72 69.58 9.67 -21.91
CA MET A 72 70.92 9.07 -22.03
C MET A 72 70.85 7.54 -22.07
N ASP A 73 70.08 6.93 -21.15
CA ASP A 73 69.78 5.50 -21.17
C ASP A 73 68.38 5.25 -20.59
N PRO A 74 67.44 4.68 -21.38
CA PRO A 74 66.09 4.35 -20.89
C PRO A 74 66.06 3.37 -19.71
N LYS A 75 67.11 2.55 -19.52
CA LYS A 75 67.20 1.59 -18.40
C LYS A 75 67.72 2.20 -17.10
N SER A 76 68.22 3.44 -17.13
CA SER A 76 68.76 4.13 -15.96
C SER A 76 67.66 4.53 -14.96
N VAL A 77 66.43 4.73 -15.45
CA VAL A 77 65.27 5.08 -14.65
C VAL A 77 64.40 3.87 -14.33
N HIS A 78 63.59 3.98 -13.28
CA HIS A 78 62.64 2.94 -12.91
C HIS A 78 61.61 2.69 -14.02
N SER A 79 61.11 1.46 -14.14
CA SER A 79 60.18 1.04 -15.21
C SER A 79 58.90 1.88 -15.32
N SER A 80 58.45 2.46 -14.21
CA SER A 80 57.33 3.40 -14.18
C SER A 80 57.62 4.71 -14.92
N TRP A 81 58.85 5.22 -14.82
CA TRP A 81 59.29 6.43 -15.51
C TRP A 81 59.54 6.17 -16.98
N ASP A 82 60.09 5.00 -17.34
CA ASP A 82 60.23 4.60 -18.74
C ASP A 82 58.87 4.48 -19.44
N ALA A 83 57.88 3.85 -18.79
CA ALA A 83 56.52 3.76 -19.33
C ALA A 83 55.85 5.15 -19.45
N PHE A 84 56.07 6.02 -18.47
CA PHE A 84 55.56 7.39 -18.46
C PHE A 84 56.15 8.23 -19.59
N PHE A 85 57.49 8.31 -19.69
CA PHE A 85 58.16 9.13 -20.71
C PHE A 85 57.89 8.60 -22.13
N LYS A 86 57.86 7.29 -22.35
CA LYS A 86 57.45 6.71 -23.65
C LYS A 86 56.04 7.14 -24.04
N SER A 87 55.09 7.09 -23.11
CA SER A 87 53.70 7.45 -23.37
C SER A 87 53.53 8.96 -23.58
N ALA A 88 54.26 9.77 -22.80
CA ALA A 88 54.29 11.22 -22.96
C ALA A 88 54.91 11.65 -24.30
N THR A 89 56.04 11.06 -24.71
CA THR A 89 56.66 11.33 -26.03
C THR A 89 55.81 10.83 -27.20
N ALA A 90 55.01 9.78 -26.99
CA ALA A 90 54.04 9.29 -27.97
C ALA A 90 52.80 10.20 -28.13
N GLY A 91 52.72 11.31 -27.39
CA GLY A 91 51.64 12.29 -27.49
C GLY A 91 50.39 11.94 -26.66
N ALA A 92 50.54 11.18 -25.58
CA ALA A 92 49.43 10.92 -24.66
C ALA A 92 48.95 12.22 -24.00
N GLU A 93 47.62 12.36 -23.87
CA GLU A 93 46.99 13.45 -23.15
C GLU A 93 47.40 13.46 -21.65
N PRO A 94 47.48 14.64 -21.00
CA PRO A 94 47.85 14.74 -19.59
C PRO A 94 46.98 13.83 -18.70
N GLY A 95 47.60 12.92 -17.95
CA GLY A 95 46.92 11.94 -17.08
C GLY A 95 46.74 10.54 -17.67
N ALA A 96 46.95 10.36 -18.97
CA ALA A 96 46.89 9.05 -19.63
C ALA A 96 48.28 8.39 -19.77
N ALA A 97 49.36 9.15 -19.55
CA ALA A 97 50.72 8.68 -19.75
C ALA A 97 51.19 7.67 -18.68
N TYR A 98 50.56 7.64 -17.51
CA TYR A 98 50.86 6.69 -16.44
C TYR A 98 49.63 5.90 -16.01
N THR A 99 49.67 4.57 -16.20
CA THR A 99 48.70 3.66 -15.60
C THR A 99 49.30 3.05 -14.35
N ARG A 100 48.69 3.29 -13.19
CA ARG A 100 49.13 2.64 -11.94
C ARG A 100 49.07 1.11 -12.08
N PRO A 101 50.12 0.37 -11.72
CA PRO A 101 50.02 -1.07 -11.65
C PRO A 101 48.92 -1.46 -10.65
N PRO A 102 48.17 -2.55 -10.91
CA PRO A 102 47.09 -2.97 -10.02
C PRO A 102 47.65 -3.17 -8.60
N SER A 103 47.09 -2.42 -7.65
CA SER A 103 47.53 -2.46 -6.26
C SER A 103 47.29 -3.85 -5.68
N LEU A 104 48.35 -4.50 -5.15
CA LEU A 104 48.28 -5.81 -4.50
C LEU A 104 47.57 -5.79 -3.13
N GLY A 105 47.07 -4.63 -2.69
CA GLY A 105 46.35 -4.44 -1.43
C GLY A 105 44.86 -4.70 -1.58
N SER A 106 44.23 -5.27 -0.55
CA SER A 106 42.80 -5.58 -0.54
C SER A 106 41.96 -4.34 -0.86
N LEU A 107 41.07 -4.48 -1.84
CA LEU A 107 40.07 -3.46 -2.16
C LEU A 107 39.26 -3.12 -0.91
N LYS A 108 39.01 -1.83 -0.69
CA LYS A 108 38.06 -1.38 0.35
C LYS A 108 36.65 -1.90 -0.01
N PRO A 109 35.75 -2.13 0.95
CA PRO A 109 34.45 -2.79 0.72
C PRO A 109 33.50 -2.16 -0.32
N ASN A 110 33.85 -1.02 -0.93
CA ASN A 110 33.02 -0.29 -1.89
C ASN A 110 33.75 0.17 -3.17
N GLU A 111 34.98 -0.31 -3.42
CA GLU A 111 35.71 0.03 -4.65
C GLU A 111 35.80 -1.21 -5.57
N VAL A 112 35.09 -1.18 -6.69
CA VAL A 112 35.24 -2.16 -7.77
C VAL A 112 36.24 -1.64 -8.81
N PRO A 113 37.24 -2.44 -9.22
CA PRO A 113 38.19 -2.03 -10.23
C PRO A 113 37.48 -1.86 -11.57
N ILE A 114 37.83 -0.81 -12.32
CA ILE A 114 37.27 -0.51 -13.64
C ILE A 114 37.47 -1.71 -14.60
N SER A 115 38.51 -2.51 -14.43
CA SER A 115 38.72 -3.76 -15.20
C SER A 115 37.63 -4.82 -14.97
N ALA A 116 36.95 -4.82 -13.82
CA ALA A 116 35.77 -5.67 -13.58
C ALA A 116 34.50 -5.13 -14.27
N LEU A 117 34.52 -3.88 -14.72
CA LEU A 117 33.45 -3.25 -15.51
C LEU A 117 33.71 -3.31 -17.03
N VAL A 118 34.93 -3.64 -17.47
CA VAL A 118 35.25 -3.81 -18.90
C VAL A 118 34.39 -4.90 -19.58
N PRO A 119 34.07 -6.05 -18.95
CA PRO A 119 33.11 -7.00 -19.51
C PRO A 119 31.69 -6.44 -19.59
N TYR A 120 31.35 -5.42 -18.78
CA TYR A 120 30.01 -4.82 -18.71
C TYR A 120 29.84 -3.59 -19.62
N LEU A 121 30.92 -2.85 -19.90
CA LEU A 121 30.90 -1.67 -20.79
C LEU A 121 31.03 -2.03 -22.27
N SER A 122 31.67 -3.16 -22.59
CA SER A 122 31.82 -3.63 -23.98
C SER A 122 30.65 -4.52 -24.45
N GLN A 123 29.67 -4.77 -23.58
CA GLN A 123 28.50 -5.60 -23.86
C GLN A 123 27.23 -4.73 -23.96
N GLU A 124 27.23 -3.77 -24.88
CA GLU A 124 26.01 -3.06 -25.34
C GLU A 124 25.03 -3.97 -26.12
N GLN A 125 25.24 -5.28 -26.14
CA GLN A 125 24.25 -6.25 -26.58
C GLN A 125 24.06 -7.35 -25.56
N GLY A 126 22.97 -7.22 -24.80
CA GLY A 126 22.21 -8.34 -24.26
C GLY A 126 22.74 -8.94 -22.96
N LEU A 127 22.41 -8.31 -21.84
CA LEU A 127 22.09 -8.96 -20.56
C LEU A 127 21.32 -7.95 -19.70
N GLY A 128 19.99 -7.99 -19.83
CA GLY A 128 19.08 -7.04 -19.20
C GLY A 128 19.16 -7.10 -17.67
N ALA A 129 19.61 -6.01 -17.05
CA ALA A 129 18.99 -5.60 -15.80
C ALA A 129 17.47 -5.54 -16.06
N PRO A 130 16.61 -6.10 -15.17
CA PRO A 130 15.18 -6.01 -15.39
C PRO A 130 14.82 -4.53 -15.40
N GLN A 131 14.51 -4.01 -16.59
CA GLN A 131 13.90 -2.71 -16.76
C GLN A 131 12.58 -2.77 -16.00
N VAL A 132 12.57 -2.31 -14.75
CA VAL A 132 11.34 -2.24 -13.97
C VAL A 132 10.47 -1.22 -14.69
N ASN A 133 9.49 -1.74 -15.41
CA ASN A 133 8.61 -0.91 -16.21
C ASN A 133 7.78 -0.03 -15.26
N GLU A 134 7.92 1.29 -15.37
CA GLU A 134 7.24 2.27 -14.52
C GLU A 134 5.73 2.01 -14.46
N LYS A 135 5.14 1.65 -15.60
CA LYS A 135 3.73 1.24 -15.71
C LYS A 135 3.37 0.07 -14.80
N THR A 136 4.26 -0.91 -14.67
CA THR A 136 4.01 -2.06 -13.79
C THR A 136 4.02 -1.65 -12.32
N ILE A 137 4.89 -0.71 -11.94
CA ILE A 137 4.88 -0.14 -10.57
C ILE A 137 3.55 0.58 -10.31
N ASP A 138 3.13 1.42 -11.23
CA ASP A 138 1.87 2.16 -11.13
C ASP A 138 0.67 1.21 -11.03
N ASP A 139 0.63 0.15 -11.84
CA ASP A 139 -0.42 -0.86 -11.76
C ASP A 139 -0.44 -1.58 -10.40
N HIS A 140 0.72 -1.89 -9.82
CA HIS A 140 0.79 -2.48 -8.47
C HIS A 140 0.29 -1.51 -7.39
N LEU A 141 0.60 -0.21 -7.51
CA LEU A 141 0.12 0.82 -6.59
C LEU A 141 -1.40 1.02 -6.73
N ALA A 142 -1.92 0.98 -7.95
CA ALA A 142 -3.36 0.99 -8.23
C ALA A 142 -4.08 -0.18 -7.56
N VAL A 143 -3.56 -1.41 -7.69
CA VAL A 143 -4.14 -2.59 -7.03
C VAL A 143 -4.10 -2.46 -5.49
N GLN A 144 -3.01 -1.91 -4.93
CA GLN A 144 -2.94 -1.64 -3.50
C GLN A 144 -3.98 -0.60 -3.06
N ALA A 145 -4.21 0.45 -3.87
CA ALA A 145 -5.23 1.45 -3.60
C ALA A 145 -6.63 0.83 -3.65
N ILE A 146 -6.93 -0.02 -4.63
CA ILE A 146 -8.21 -0.75 -4.72
C ILE A 146 -8.44 -1.60 -3.47
N ILE A 147 -7.46 -2.43 -3.06
CA ILE A 147 -7.57 -3.24 -1.84
C ILE A 147 -7.93 -2.35 -0.64
N ARG A 148 -7.26 -1.21 -0.50
CA ARG A 148 -7.54 -0.25 0.57
C ARG A 148 -8.94 0.36 0.47
N SER A 149 -9.40 0.70 -0.73
CA SER A 149 -10.76 1.21 -0.96
C SER A 149 -11.82 0.21 -0.51
N TYR A 150 -11.65 -1.09 -0.82
CA TYR A 150 -12.56 -2.14 -0.33
C TYR A 150 -12.54 -2.27 1.20
N GLN A 151 -11.38 -2.19 1.84
CA GLN A 151 -11.29 -2.23 3.31
C GLN A 151 -11.99 -1.05 3.99
N ILE A 152 -11.97 0.14 3.37
CA ILE A 152 -12.57 1.35 3.95
C ILE A 152 -14.06 1.44 3.62
N ARG A 153 -14.43 1.24 2.35
CA ARG A 153 -15.75 1.56 1.79
C ARG A 153 -16.53 0.36 1.28
N GLY A 154 -15.96 -0.84 1.29
CA GLY A 154 -16.62 -2.04 0.75
C GLY A 154 -17.97 -2.35 1.40
N HIS A 155 -18.16 -1.94 2.67
CA HIS A 155 -19.43 -2.05 3.39
C HIS A 155 -20.58 -1.27 2.72
N HIS A 156 -20.32 -0.22 1.95
CA HIS A 156 -21.37 0.50 1.20
C HIS A 156 -21.98 -0.33 0.07
N LEU A 157 -21.22 -1.30 -0.48
CA LEU A 157 -21.69 -2.21 -1.52
C LEU A 157 -22.25 -3.51 -0.94
N ALA A 158 -22.22 -3.70 0.38
CA ALA A 158 -22.69 -4.92 1.00
C ALA A 158 -24.20 -5.08 0.85
N ALA A 159 -24.63 -6.28 0.45
CA ALA A 159 -26.03 -6.68 0.38
C ALA A 159 -26.59 -6.99 1.77
N LEU A 160 -26.84 -5.93 2.55
CA LEU A 160 -27.30 -6.00 3.94
C LEU A 160 -28.82 -6.09 4.08
N ASP A 161 -29.55 -5.50 3.13
CA ASP A 161 -31.00 -5.40 3.20
C ASP A 161 -31.67 -6.68 2.66
N PRO A 162 -32.36 -7.48 3.50
CA PRO A 162 -33.05 -8.67 3.06
C PRO A 162 -34.31 -8.36 2.22
N LEU A 163 -34.86 -7.14 2.30
CA LEU A 163 -36.04 -6.73 1.55
C LEU A 163 -35.70 -6.04 0.22
N GLY A 164 -34.46 -5.57 0.06
CA GLY A 164 -34.01 -4.86 -1.13
C GLY A 164 -34.67 -3.49 -1.35
N ILE A 165 -35.20 -2.88 -0.29
CA ILE A 165 -35.91 -1.58 -0.31
C ILE A 165 -34.99 -0.39 -0.07
N ASN A 166 -33.82 -0.60 0.54
CA ASN A 166 -32.81 0.44 0.81
C ASN A 166 -32.22 1.09 -0.45
N GLN A 167 -32.55 0.58 -1.64
CA GLN A 167 -32.22 1.20 -2.93
C GLN A 167 -33.09 2.42 -3.27
N ALA A 168 -34.08 2.77 -2.44
CA ALA A 168 -35.09 3.78 -2.78
C ALA A 168 -34.57 5.22 -2.92
N ASP A 169 -33.41 5.61 -2.36
CA ASP A 169 -32.90 7.00 -2.43
C ASP A 169 -31.37 7.14 -2.41
N LEU A 170 -30.61 6.03 -2.42
CA LEU A 170 -29.15 6.06 -2.51
C LEU A 170 -28.75 5.83 -3.97
N ASP A 171 -28.13 6.84 -4.57
CA ASP A 171 -27.57 6.81 -5.91
C ASP A 171 -26.88 5.46 -6.12
N SER A 172 -27.43 4.60 -6.99
CA SER A 172 -26.94 3.23 -7.23
C SER A 172 -25.55 3.20 -7.90
N SER A 173 -24.93 4.37 -7.97
CA SER A 173 -23.56 4.59 -8.41
C SER A 173 -22.59 3.88 -7.48
N LEU A 174 -21.91 2.87 -8.02
CA LEU A 174 -20.73 2.31 -7.39
C LEU A 174 -19.75 3.45 -7.11
N PRO A 175 -19.24 3.61 -5.87
CA PRO A 175 -18.21 4.58 -5.58
C PRO A 175 -17.05 4.41 -6.58
N PRO A 176 -16.59 5.49 -7.25
CA PRO A 176 -15.54 5.39 -8.26
C PRO A 176 -14.25 4.79 -7.68
N GLU A 177 -13.99 5.01 -6.39
CA GLU A 177 -12.86 4.43 -5.65
C GLU A 177 -12.87 2.89 -5.58
N LEU A 178 -14.01 2.23 -5.81
CA LEU A 178 -14.15 0.76 -5.82
C LEU A 178 -14.11 0.17 -7.23
N GLN A 179 -14.28 1.02 -8.26
CA GLN A 179 -14.23 0.60 -9.65
C GLN A 179 -12.78 0.54 -10.13
N TYR A 180 -12.35 -0.63 -10.63
CA TYR A 180 -11.01 -0.80 -11.18
C TYR A 180 -10.75 0.10 -12.41
N SER A 181 -11.81 0.43 -13.16
CA SER A 181 -11.76 1.34 -14.31
C SER A 181 -11.26 2.75 -13.95
N SER A 182 -11.47 3.20 -12.70
CA SER A 182 -10.98 4.49 -12.22
C SER A 182 -9.45 4.52 -12.02
N TYR A 183 -8.79 3.36 -12.03
CA TYR A 183 -7.35 3.23 -11.82
C TYR A 183 -6.59 2.87 -13.11
N ASN A 184 -7.16 3.14 -14.28
CA ASN A 184 -6.59 2.80 -15.60
C ASN A 184 -6.29 1.30 -15.81
N LEU A 185 -6.92 0.42 -15.04
CA LEU A 185 -6.87 -1.04 -15.24
C LEU A 185 -8.00 -1.45 -16.19
N ASP A 186 -7.66 -2.24 -17.20
CA ASP A 186 -8.61 -2.72 -18.22
C ASP A 186 -8.92 -4.21 -18.02
N GLU A 187 -9.94 -4.74 -18.70
CA GLU A 187 -10.29 -6.16 -18.64
C GLU A 187 -9.13 -7.08 -19.09
N LYS A 188 -8.22 -6.54 -19.91
CA LYS A 188 -7.01 -7.23 -20.36
C LYS A 188 -6.07 -7.58 -19.20
N ASP A 189 -6.11 -6.81 -18.12
CA ASP A 189 -5.24 -6.97 -16.96
C ASP A 189 -5.78 -7.97 -15.93
N MET A 190 -7.00 -8.49 -16.12
CA MET A 190 -7.65 -9.40 -15.17
C MET A 190 -6.86 -10.69 -14.89
N ASN A 191 -6.13 -11.17 -15.90
CA ASN A 191 -5.28 -12.36 -15.80
C ASN A 191 -3.83 -12.04 -15.40
N ARG A 192 -3.45 -10.76 -15.27
CA ARG A 192 -2.11 -10.39 -14.80
C ARG A 192 -1.98 -10.66 -13.32
N VAL A 193 -0.81 -11.15 -12.93
CA VAL A 193 -0.49 -11.52 -11.56
C VAL A 193 0.10 -10.32 -10.82
N PHE A 194 -0.49 -9.98 -9.68
CA PHE A 194 -0.08 -8.88 -8.83
C PHE A 194 0.46 -9.39 -7.50
N LYS A 195 1.53 -8.77 -7.00
CA LYS A 195 2.04 -9.01 -5.65
C LYS A 195 1.13 -8.35 -4.63
N LEU A 196 0.74 -9.11 -3.62
CA LEU A 196 -0.10 -8.61 -2.54
C LEU A 196 0.70 -7.79 -1.54
N PRO A 197 0.15 -6.66 -1.04
CA PRO A 197 0.78 -5.90 0.03
C PRO A 197 0.74 -6.70 1.34
N ALA A 198 1.68 -6.43 2.25
CA ALA A 198 1.69 -7.05 3.58
C ALA A 198 0.50 -6.66 4.46
N THR A 199 -0.30 -5.69 4.02
CA THR A 199 -1.49 -5.16 4.71
C THR A 199 -2.76 -5.94 4.40
N THR A 200 -2.69 -7.03 3.64
CA THR A 200 -3.84 -7.88 3.32
C THR A 200 -3.53 -9.37 3.52
N PHE A 201 -4.56 -10.14 3.86
CA PHE A 201 -4.54 -11.58 4.07
C PHE A 201 -5.39 -12.34 3.03
N ILE A 202 -5.88 -11.66 1.98
CA ILE A 202 -6.68 -12.29 0.91
C ILE A 202 -5.95 -13.44 0.20
N GLY A 203 -4.62 -13.38 0.14
CA GLY A 203 -3.76 -14.41 -0.44
C GLY A 203 -3.68 -15.69 0.38
N GLY A 204 -4.05 -15.66 1.66
CA GLY A 204 -3.77 -16.75 2.60
C GLY A 204 -2.27 -17.06 2.63
N LYS A 205 -1.86 -18.15 1.97
CA LYS A 205 -0.43 -18.53 1.83
C LYS A 205 0.23 -17.96 0.58
N GLU A 206 -0.55 -17.54 -0.40
CA GLU A 206 -0.06 -17.02 -1.68
C GLU A 206 0.32 -15.55 -1.54
N ARG A 207 1.50 -15.18 -2.05
CA ARG A 207 1.99 -13.78 -2.03
C ARG A 207 1.62 -12.99 -3.29
N GLN A 208 1.08 -13.68 -4.30
CA GLN A 208 0.74 -13.11 -5.58
C GLN A 208 -0.55 -13.77 -6.08
N LEU A 209 -1.43 -12.97 -6.70
CA LEU A 209 -2.71 -13.42 -7.22
C LEU A 209 -3.05 -12.70 -8.53
N PRO A 210 -3.81 -13.33 -9.44
CA PRO A 210 -4.36 -12.61 -10.58
C PRO A 210 -5.37 -11.56 -10.11
N LEU A 211 -5.48 -10.44 -10.82
CA LEU A 211 -6.39 -9.34 -10.46
C LEU A 211 -7.85 -9.80 -10.30
N LYS A 212 -8.31 -10.71 -11.16
CA LYS A 212 -9.65 -11.31 -11.07
C LYS A 212 -9.90 -11.97 -9.71
N ASP A 213 -8.92 -12.73 -9.20
CA ASP A 213 -9.05 -13.41 -7.92
C ASP A 213 -8.98 -12.43 -6.76
N ILE A 214 -8.16 -11.37 -6.88
CA ILE A 214 -8.09 -10.29 -5.88
C ILE A 214 -9.46 -9.64 -5.72
N LEU A 215 -10.05 -9.18 -6.82
CA LEU A 215 -11.37 -8.54 -6.82
C LEU A 215 -12.45 -9.48 -6.27
N SER A 216 -12.50 -10.72 -6.76
CA SER A 216 -13.49 -11.70 -6.28
C SER A 216 -13.35 -11.99 -4.78
N ARG A 217 -12.12 -12.08 -4.25
CA ARG A 217 -11.89 -12.31 -2.82
C ARG A 217 -12.28 -11.08 -1.99
N LEU A 218 -12.00 -9.87 -2.46
CA LEU A 218 -12.41 -8.62 -1.80
C LEU A 218 -13.93 -8.46 -1.77
N GLU A 219 -14.62 -8.68 -2.90
CA GLU A 219 -16.08 -8.67 -2.97
C GLU A 219 -16.69 -9.70 -2.02
N ASN A 220 -16.12 -10.92 -1.97
CA ASN A 220 -16.57 -11.96 -1.06
C ASN A 220 -16.40 -11.58 0.42
N ALA A 221 -15.33 -10.86 0.76
CA ALA A 221 -15.01 -10.48 2.13
C ALA A 221 -15.81 -9.26 2.62
N TYR A 222 -16.01 -8.25 1.77
CA TYR A 222 -16.51 -6.93 2.19
C TYR A 222 -17.89 -6.56 1.61
N CYS A 223 -18.32 -7.16 0.50
CA CYS A 223 -19.48 -6.70 -0.28
C CYS A 223 -20.63 -7.71 -0.36
N ARG A 224 -20.55 -8.85 0.34
CA ARG A 224 -21.66 -9.84 0.38
C ARG A 224 -22.69 -9.48 1.45
N HIS A 225 -23.10 -10.44 2.25
CA HIS A 225 -24.14 -10.27 3.28
C HIS A 225 -23.58 -9.74 4.61
N ILE A 226 -22.32 -9.32 4.63
CA ILE A 226 -21.65 -8.78 5.81
C ILE A 226 -20.92 -7.51 5.37
N GLY A 227 -21.26 -6.39 6.00
CA GLY A 227 -20.55 -5.12 5.87
C GLY A 227 -19.62 -4.97 7.06
N VAL A 228 -18.32 -4.86 6.80
CA VAL A 228 -17.30 -4.76 7.86
C VAL A 228 -16.79 -3.33 7.93
N GLU A 229 -17.12 -2.64 9.02
CA GLU A 229 -16.59 -1.31 9.34
C GLU A 229 -15.59 -1.42 10.49
N PHE A 230 -14.32 -1.17 10.20
CA PHE A 230 -13.25 -1.27 11.20
C PHE A 230 -12.10 -0.29 11.01
N MET A 231 -11.99 0.34 9.84
CA MET A 231 -10.86 1.23 9.52
C MET A 231 -10.85 2.54 10.34
N PHE A 232 -11.89 2.82 11.12
CA PHE A 232 -11.92 3.90 12.11
C PHE A 232 -11.14 3.56 13.40
N ILE A 233 -10.73 2.31 13.59
CA ILE A 233 -9.96 1.87 14.76
C ILE A 233 -8.50 2.30 14.60
N ASN A 234 -7.99 3.04 15.58
CA ASN A 234 -6.60 3.54 15.55
C ASN A 234 -5.54 2.44 15.76
N SER A 235 -5.88 1.36 16.45
CA SER A 235 -4.94 0.25 16.72
C SER A 235 -4.72 -0.61 15.48
N LEU A 236 -3.47 -0.65 15.01
CA LEU A 236 -3.08 -1.48 13.88
C LEU A 236 -3.25 -2.98 14.19
N GLU A 237 -2.96 -3.40 15.42
CA GLU A 237 -3.11 -4.79 15.84
C GLU A 237 -4.56 -5.27 15.72
N GLN A 238 -5.50 -4.46 16.21
CA GLN A 238 -6.94 -4.75 16.11
C GLN A 238 -7.39 -4.77 14.65
N CYS A 239 -6.97 -3.79 13.85
CA CYS A 239 -7.25 -3.79 12.41
C CYS A 239 -6.72 -5.04 11.71
N ASN A 240 -5.48 -5.45 12.01
CA ASN A 240 -4.87 -6.64 11.42
C ASN A 240 -5.58 -7.93 11.86
N TRP A 241 -6.01 -8.01 13.12
CA TRP A 241 -6.79 -9.14 13.61
C TRP A 241 -8.11 -9.28 12.85
N ILE A 242 -8.83 -8.17 12.62
CA ILE A 242 -10.07 -8.16 11.83
C ILE A 242 -9.78 -8.56 10.38
N ARG A 243 -8.77 -7.98 9.74
CA ARG A 243 -8.37 -8.36 8.37
C ARG A 243 -8.08 -9.85 8.26
N GLN A 244 -7.28 -10.40 9.17
CA GLN A 244 -6.98 -11.83 9.19
C GLN A 244 -8.26 -12.67 9.34
N LYS A 245 -9.22 -12.23 10.14
CA LYS A 245 -10.50 -12.92 10.39
C LYS A 245 -11.54 -12.81 9.29
N PHE A 246 -11.42 -11.88 8.34
CA PHE A 246 -12.38 -11.72 7.24
C PHE A 246 -11.78 -11.98 5.86
N GLU A 247 -10.53 -11.62 5.63
CA GLU A 247 -9.87 -11.77 4.33
C GLU A 247 -9.31 -13.18 4.10
N THR A 248 -9.05 -13.97 5.17
CA THR A 248 -8.53 -15.34 5.01
C THR A 248 -9.51 -16.20 4.20
N PRO A 249 -9.06 -16.91 3.16
CA PRO A 249 -9.95 -17.71 2.32
C PRO A 249 -10.60 -18.84 3.11
N GLY A 250 -11.92 -19.02 2.93
CA GLY A 250 -12.67 -20.16 3.47
C GLY A 250 -13.27 -19.98 4.87
N ILE A 251 -13.19 -18.80 5.48
CA ILE A 251 -13.76 -18.53 6.81
C ILE A 251 -15.28 -18.72 6.85
N THR A 252 -15.98 -18.43 5.75
CA THR A 252 -17.43 -18.53 5.65
C THR A 252 -17.93 -19.95 5.38
N LYS A 253 -17.04 -20.95 5.29
CA LYS A 253 -17.42 -22.35 5.05
C LYS A 253 -17.77 -23.02 6.37
N PHE A 254 -19.05 -23.30 6.55
CA PHE A 254 -19.55 -24.08 7.70
C PHE A 254 -19.70 -25.56 7.37
N ASP A 255 -19.45 -26.39 8.36
CA ASP A 255 -19.77 -27.81 8.31
C ASP A 255 -21.28 -28.06 8.27
N ASN A 256 -21.67 -29.21 7.71
CA ASN A 256 -23.07 -29.61 7.56
C ASN A 256 -23.78 -29.77 8.92
N GLU A 257 -23.10 -30.23 9.96
CA GLU A 257 -23.69 -30.33 11.29
C GLU A 257 -24.00 -28.96 11.87
N THR A 258 -23.08 -28.01 11.70
CA THR A 258 -23.26 -26.62 12.13
C THR A 258 -24.45 -25.98 11.41
N LYS A 259 -24.57 -26.19 10.10
CA LYS A 259 -25.73 -25.71 9.32
C LYS A 259 -27.05 -26.29 9.82
N ARG A 260 -27.10 -27.60 10.11
CA ARG A 260 -28.29 -28.24 10.69
C ARG A 260 -28.64 -27.68 12.07
N LEU A 261 -27.65 -27.41 12.90
CA LEU A 261 -27.84 -26.81 14.23
C LEU A 261 -28.43 -25.40 14.13
N ILE A 262 -27.89 -24.56 13.23
CA ILE A 262 -28.41 -23.20 12.98
C ILE A 262 -29.85 -23.28 12.50
N LEU A 263 -30.15 -24.15 11.54
CA LEU A 263 -31.51 -24.36 11.04
C LEU A 263 -32.46 -24.81 12.15
N ALA A 264 -32.08 -25.78 12.97
CA ALA A 264 -32.90 -26.25 14.09
C ALA A 264 -33.16 -25.16 15.15
N ARG A 265 -32.22 -24.24 15.36
CA ARG A 265 -32.42 -23.07 16.25
C ARG A 265 -33.40 -22.07 15.63
N LEU A 266 -33.30 -21.82 14.33
CA LEU A 266 -34.20 -20.95 13.58
C LEU A 266 -35.63 -21.50 13.57
N VAL A 267 -35.81 -22.79 13.26
CA VAL A 267 -37.13 -23.46 13.27
C VAL A 267 -37.81 -23.35 14.64
N ARG A 268 -37.06 -23.50 15.73
CA ARG A 268 -37.60 -23.31 17.09
C ARG A 268 -38.03 -21.86 17.37
N ALA A 269 -37.24 -20.90 16.91
CA ALA A 269 -37.55 -19.49 17.06
C ALA A 269 -38.84 -19.13 16.31
N THR A 270 -38.94 -19.53 15.03
CA THR A 270 -40.12 -19.30 14.20
C THR A 270 -41.35 -20.06 14.70
N GLY A 271 -41.18 -21.33 15.11
CA GLY A 271 -42.28 -22.15 15.61
C GLY A 271 -42.87 -21.61 16.92
N PHE A 272 -42.03 -21.09 17.81
CA PHE A 272 -42.49 -20.44 19.04
C PHE A 272 -43.33 -19.19 18.76
N GLU A 273 -42.90 -18.33 17.84
CA GLU A 273 -43.68 -17.15 17.43
C GLU A 273 -45.01 -17.54 16.77
N ALA A 274 -44.99 -18.49 15.84
CA ALA A 274 -46.18 -18.97 15.16
C ALA A 274 -47.20 -19.58 16.15
N PHE A 275 -46.71 -20.28 17.17
CA PHE A 275 -47.56 -20.81 18.24
C PHE A 275 -48.21 -19.70 19.07
N LEU A 276 -47.43 -18.71 19.53
CA LEU A 276 -47.96 -17.57 20.29
C LEU A 276 -48.99 -16.80 19.46
N ALA A 277 -48.70 -16.56 18.18
CA ALA A 277 -49.60 -15.87 17.25
C ALA A 277 -50.95 -16.58 17.13
N LYS A 278 -50.95 -17.92 17.10
CA LYS A 278 -52.17 -18.73 16.96
C LYS A 278 -52.96 -18.83 18.26
N LYS A 279 -52.28 -18.95 19.41
CA LYS A 279 -52.93 -19.20 20.70
C LYS A 279 -53.46 -17.92 21.34
N TRP A 280 -52.73 -16.81 21.23
CA TRP A 280 -53.08 -15.51 21.80
C TRP A 280 -53.06 -14.43 20.72
N THR A 281 -54.09 -14.40 19.88
CA THR A 281 -54.19 -13.49 18.73
C THR A 281 -54.29 -12.02 19.13
N SER A 282 -54.93 -11.74 20.27
CA SER A 282 -55.24 -10.37 20.71
C SER A 282 -54.19 -9.78 21.65
N GLU A 283 -53.30 -10.61 22.18
CA GLU A 283 -52.32 -10.19 23.19
C GLU A 283 -51.06 -9.57 22.58
N LYS A 284 -50.54 -8.56 23.27
CA LYS A 284 -49.30 -7.90 22.85
C LYS A 284 -48.09 -8.75 23.25
N ARG A 285 -47.51 -9.46 22.27
CA ARG A 285 -46.35 -10.35 22.48
C ARG A 285 -44.98 -9.78 22.11
N PHE A 286 -44.92 -8.65 21.39
CA PHE A 286 -43.67 -8.08 20.85
C PHE A 286 -42.80 -9.12 20.12
N GLY A 287 -43.39 -9.82 19.15
CA GLY A 287 -42.76 -10.96 18.47
C GLY A 287 -41.46 -10.62 17.73
N LEU A 288 -40.68 -11.67 17.50
CA LEU A 288 -39.39 -11.64 16.79
C LEU A 288 -39.53 -11.93 15.29
N GLU A 289 -40.71 -11.71 14.70
CA GLU A 289 -40.98 -12.00 13.29
C GLU A 289 -40.12 -11.13 12.37
N GLY A 290 -39.42 -11.76 11.42
CA GLY A 290 -38.44 -11.12 10.53
C GLY A 290 -37.06 -10.91 11.15
N CYS A 291 -36.87 -11.20 12.44
CA CYS A 291 -35.59 -11.09 13.15
C CYS A 291 -35.23 -12.39 13.90
N GLU A 292 -35.77 -13.53 13.46
CA GLU A 292 -35.61 -14.83 14.11
C GLU A 292 -34.15 -15.28 14.18
N MET A 293 -33.31 -14.77 13.26
CA MET A 293 -31.87 -15.01 13.23
C MET A 293 -31.14 -14.53 14.50
N LEU A 294 -31.77 -13.65 15.30
CA LEU A 294 -31.25 -13.25 16.61
C LEU A 294 -31.03 -14.45 17.54
N ILE A 295 -31.91 -15.45 17.52
CA ILE A 295 -31.81 -16.63 18.41
C ILE A 295 -30.58 -17.49 18.10
N PRO A 296 -30.36 -17.98 16.87
CA PRO A 296 -29.13 -18.70 16.55
C PRO A 296 -27.88 -17.83 16.70
N ALA A 297 -27.93 -16.53 16.41
CA ALA A 297 -26.79 -15.63 16.60
C ALA A 297 -26.39 -15.54 18.09
N MET A 298 -27.33 -15.23 18.98
CA MET A 298 -27.07 -15.16 20.42
C MET A 298 -26.57 -16.48 20.98
N LYS A 299 -27.18 -17.60 20.59
CA LYS A 299 -26.69 -18.91 21.03
C LYS A 299 -25.26 -19.18 20.58
N THR A 300 -24.90 -18.79 19.36
CA THR A 300 -23.53 -18.96 18.86
C THR A 300 -22.52 -18.12 19.65
N VAL A 301 -22.90 -16.89 20.04
CA VAL A 301 -22.08 -16.06 20.94
C VAL A 301 -21.90 -16.74 22.31
N ILE A 302 -22.97 -17.30 22.87
CA ILE A 302 -22.92 -18.02 24.16
C ILE A 302 -22.05 -19.27 24.05
N ASP A 303 -22.25 -20.08 23.01
CA ASP A 303 -21.48 -21.32 22.78
C ASP A 303 -19.98 -20.99 22.68
N LYS A 304 -19.61 -19.99 21.87
CA LYS A 304 -18.20 -19.57 21.75
C LYS A 304 -17.63 -18.92 23.00
N SER A 305 -18.43 -18.16 23.74
CA SER A 305 -17.98 -17.61 25.04
C SER A 305 -17.71 -18.73 26.04
N SER A 306 -18.57 -19.74 26.09
CA SER A 306 -18.40 -20.90 26.97
C SER A 306 -17.16 -21.73 26.60
N GLU A 307 -16.91 -21.96 25.31
CA GLU A 307 -15.68 -22.62 24.82
C GLU A 307 -14.41 -21.87 25.23
N LEU A 308 -14.48 -20.54 25.34
CA LEU A 308 -13.36 -19.69 25.78
C LEU A 308 -13.24 -19.59 27.31
N GLY A 309 -14.10 -20.27 28.08
CA GLY A 309 -14.04 -20.34 29.54
C GLY A 309 -14.88 -19.28 30.27
N VAL A 310 -15.84 -18.63 29.60
CA VAL A 310 -16.76 -17.69 30.28
C VAL A 310 -17.81 -18.48 31.07
N GLU A 311 -17.91 -18.20 32.37
CA GLU A 311 -18.84 -18.90 33.29
C GLU A 311 -20.24 -18.28 33.31
N SER A 312 -20.35 -16.94 33.26
CA SER A 312 -21.62 -16.23 33.40
C SER A 312 -21.79 -15.17 32.31
N ILE A 313 -23.00 -15.10 31.74
CA ILE A 313 -23.37 -14.11 30.73
C ILE A 313 -24.60 -13.36 31.23
N ILE A 314 -24.45 -12.04 31.39
CA ILE A 314 -25.53 -11.13 31.78
C ILE A 314 -25.93 -10.34 30.53
N MET A 315 -27.22 -10.32 30.20
CA MET A 315 -27.72 -9.60 29.03
C MET A 315 -28.85 -8.64 29.39
N GLY A 316 -28.80 -7.44 28.81
CA GLY A 316 -29.93 -6.51 28.75
C GLY A 316 -30.54 -6.53 27.36
N MET A 317 -31.87 -6.55 27.26
CA MET A 317 -32.57 -6.50 25.96
C MET A 317 -33.86 -5.69 26.04
N PRO A 318 -34.28 -5.06 24.93
CA PRO A 318 -35.59 -4.41 24.83
C PRO A 318 -36.72 -5.44 24.77
N HIS A 319 -37.97 -4.98 24.62
CA HIS A 319 -39.16 -5.85 24.59
C HIS A 319 -39.23 -6.81 23.38
N ARG A 320 -38.62 -6.46 22.24
CA ARG A 320 -38.75 -7.22 20.98
C ARG A 320 -38.05 -8.57 21.09
N GLY A 321 -38.82 -9.65 20.88
CA GLY A 321 -38.34 -11.03 20.94
C GLY A 321 -37.96 -11.50 22.34
N ARG A 322 -38.29 -10.77 23.41
CA ARG A 322 -37.92 -11.11 24.78
C ARG A 322 -38.44 -12.49 25.20
N LEU A 323 -39.70 -12.80 24.90
CA LEU A 323 -40.28 -14.10 25.21
C LEU A 323 -39.57 -15.23 24.48
N ASN A 324 -39.19 -14.99 23.22
CA ASN A 324 -38.45 -15.94 22.40
C ASN A 324 -37.06 -16.21 22.98
N VAL A 325 -36.35 -15.15 23.40
CA VAL A 325 -35.05 -15.27 24.08
C VAL A 325 -35.19 -16.01 25.41
N LEU A 326 -36.19 -15.68 26.24
CA LEU A 326 -36.42 -16.37 27.51
C LEU A 326 -36.66 -17.87 27.31
N ALA A 327 -37.53 -18.25 26.36
CA ALA A 327 -37.86 -19.63 26.07
C ALA A 327 -36.69 -20.37 25.43
N ASN A 328 -36.14 -19.84 24.33
CA ASN A 328 -35.18 -20.57 23.51
C ASN A 328 -33.74 -20.42 23.98
N VAL A 329 -33.33 -19.28 24.55
CA VAL A 329 -31.94 -19.01 24.98
C VAL A 329 -31.77 -19.27 26.47
N CYS A 330 -32.52 -18.56 27.33
CA CYS A 330 -32.43 -18.71 28.78
C CYS A 330 -33.06 -20.01 29.31
N ARG A 331 -33.82 -20.73 28.46
CA ARG A 331 -34.54 -21.96 28.81
C ARG A 331 -35.49 -21.80 29.99
N LYS A 332 -36.13 -20.63 30.11
CA LYS A 332 -37.23 -20.45 31.06
C LYS A 332 -38.35 -21.45 30.69
N PRO A 333 -38.88 -22.22 31.66
CA PRO A 333 -39.95 -23.18 31.39
C PRO A 333 -41.13 -22.52 30.66
N LEU A 334 -41.65 -23.21 29.64
CA LEU A 334 -42.74 -22.68 28.81
C LEU A 334 -44.02 -22.47 29.62
N GLU A 335 -44.28 -23.34 30.61
CA GLU A 335 -45.43 -23.24 31.52
C GLU A 335 -45.43 -21.89 32.26
N GLN A 336 -44.29 -21.50 32.84
CA GLN A 336 -44.15 -20.20 33.50
C GLN A 336 -44.33 -19.02 32.56
N ILE A 337 -43.99 -19.17 31.27
CA ILE A 337 -44.23 -18.13 30.27
C ILE A 337 -45.73 -18.06 29.93
N PHE A 338 -46.39 -19.21 29.78
CA PHE A 338 -47.79 -19.29 29.38
C PHE A 338 -48.76 -18.90 30.48
N CYS A 339 -48.46 -19.16 31.76
CA CYS A 339 -49.29 -18.71 32.89
C CYS A 339 -49.45 -17.17 32.91
N GLN A 340 -48.40 -16.45 32.52
CA GLN A 340 -48.41 -14.98 32.44
C GLN A 340 -49.40 -14.44 31.39
N PHE A 341 -49.73 -15.23 30.37
CA PHE A 341 -50.77 -14.89 29.39
C PHE A 341 -52.19 -15.26 29.84
N ALA A 342 -52.32 -16.21 30.77
CA ALA A 342 -53.61 -16.67 31.26
C ALA A 342 -54.13 -15.85 32.46
N GLY A 343 -53.31 -14.94 33.01
CA GLY A 343 -53.65 -14.21 34.24
C GLY A 343 -53.72 -15.11 35.47
N LEU A 344 -53.16 -16.32 35.39
CA LEU A 344 -53.08 -17.27 36.49
C LEU A 344 -51.70 -17.10 37.14
N ASP A 345 -51.68 -16.83 38.44
CA ASP A 345 -50.44 -16.87 39.21
C ASP A 345 -49.86 -18.28 39.15
N ALA A 346 -48.57 -18.38 38.85
CA ALA A 346 -47.87 -19.65 38.93
C ALA A 346 -47.96 -20.12 40.39
N ALA A 347 -48.61 -21.26 40.62
CA ALA A 347 -48.54 -21.88 41.93
C ALA A 347 -47.08 -22.25 42.18
N ASP A 348 -46.48 -21.67 43.21
CA ASP A 348 -45.20 -22.11 43.74
C ASP A 348 -45.39 -23.54 44.26
N ASP A 349 -44.80 -24.53 43.59
CA ASP A 349 -44.64 -25.88 44.11
C ASP A 349 -43.49 -25.94 45.14
#